data_AF-A0A496WYA0-F1
#
_entry.id   AF-A0A496WYA0-F1
#
_cell.length_a   1.000
_cell.length_b   1.000
_cell.length_c   1.000
_cell.angle_alpha   90.00
_cell.angle_beta   90.00
_cell.angle_gamma   90.00
#
_symmetry.space_group_name_H-M   'P 1'
#
loop_
_entity.id
_entity.type
_entity.pdbx_description
1 polymer ?
#
loop_
_entity_poly.entity_id
_entity_poly.type
_entity_poly.pdbx_seq_one_letter_code
_entity_poly.pdbx_strand_id
1 'polypeptide(L)'
;FGPYYGDGCSNLQDFRRSLDRLKEIEAKAWVTSHHKGVITDRETFLDMLRAFAAKIDEREAAILKVIGENPMTLDELVTHRFVYPTWYDGLWAESCEIYTITRHLEEMLGNGSVLEENGLYRLAV
;
A
#
# COMPACT_ATOMS: atom_id res chain seq x y z
N PHE A 1 -2.99 -5.20 -11.26
CA PHE A 1 -4.06 -4.31 -10.76
C PHE A 1 -3.53 -2.88 -10.69
N GLY A 2 -4.33 -1.88 -10.29
CA GLY A 2 -3.83 -0.51 -10.01
C GLY A 2 -3.11 -0.45 -8.66
N PRO A 3 -2.67 0.72 -8.18
CA PRO A 3 -2.17 0.89 -6.82
C PRO A 3 -3.25 0.71 -5.75
N TYR A 4 -2.84 0.36 -4.52
CA TYR A 4 -3.66 0.52 -3.32
C TYR A 4 -3.53 1.97 -2.84
N TYR A 5 -4.65 2.67 -2.67
CA TYR A 5 -4.67 4.06 -2.20
C TYR A 5 -5.19 4.22 -0.77
N GLY A 6 -5.97 3.26 -0.28
CA GLY A 6 -6.72 3.37 0.97
C GLY A 6 -7.70 4.56 0.99
N ASP A 7 -8.43 4.68 2.08
CA ASP A 7 -9.24 5.83 2.49
C ASP A 7 -9.35 5.84 4.03
N GLY A 8 -10.12 6.79 4.58
CA GLY A 8 -10.27 6.95 6.03
C GLY A 8 -10.85 5.72 6.77
N CYS A 9 -11.49 4.80 6.05
CA CYS A 9 -12.09 3.58 6.62
C CYS A 9 -11.28 2.31 6.28
N SER A 10 -10.19 2.46 5.53
CA SER A 10 -9.38 1.32 5.08
C SER A 10 -8.48 0.79 6.19
N ASN A 11 -8.23 -0.52 6.18
CA ASN A 11 -7.25 -1.16 7.05
C ASN A 11 -6.35 -2.06 6.20
N LEU A 12 -5.03 -1.84 6.26
CA LEU A 12 -4.08 -2.53 5.40
C LEU A 12 -3.96 -4.02 5.74
N GLN A 13 -3.97 -4.37 7.03
CA GLN A 13 -3.93 -5.77 7.48
C GLN A 13 -5.15 -6.55 6.98
N ASP A 14 -6.34 -5.95 7.05
CA ASP A 14 -7.58 -6.53 6.56
C ASP A 14 -7.56 -6.71 5.03
N PHE A 15 -6.96 -5.74 4.34
CA PHE A 15 -6.76 -5.81 2.89
C PHE A 15 -5.80 -6.94 2.51
N ARG A 16 -4.66 -7.08 3.20
CA ARG A 16 -3.71 -8.20 3.01
C ARG A 16 -4.40 -9.55 3.21
N ARG A 17 -5.20 -9.71 4.28
CA ARG A 17 -6.01 -10.92 4.51
C ARG A 17 -7.00 -11.19 3.37
N SER A 18 -7.58 -10.14 2.80
CA SER A 18 -8.47 -10.26 1.64
C SER A 18 -7.73 -10.76 0.40
N LEU A 19 -6.50 -10.29 0.16
CA LEU A 19 -5.65 -10.80 -0.93
C LEU A 19 -5.28 -12.27 -0.73
N ASP A 20 -4.99 -12.70 0.50
CA ASP A 20 -4.72 -14.10 0.78
C ASP A 20 -5.95 -14.99 0.56
N ARG A 21 -7.11 -14.55 1.05
CA ARG A 21 -8.37 -15.26 0.86
C ARG A 21 -8.75 -15.43 -0.61
N LEU A 22 -8.43 -14.47 -1.48
CA LEU A 22 -8.66 -14.61 -2.93
C LEU A 22 -7.95 -15.81 -3.55
N LYS A 23 -6.81 -16.25 -2.99
CA LYS A 23 -6.08 -17.43 -3.46
C LYS A 23 -6.85 -18.72 -3.19
N GLU A 24 -7.70 -18.75 -2.17
CA GLU A 24 -8.46 -19.92 -1.74
C GLU A 24 -9.77 -20.10 -2.52
N ILE A 25 -10.22 -19.06 -3.21
CA ILE A 25 -11.48 -19.10 -3.96
C ILE A 25 -11.28 -19.86 -5.27
N GLU A 26 -12.03 -20.95 -5.43
CA GLU A 26 -12.20 -21.62 -6.71
C GLU A 26 -13.24 -20.88 -7.56
N ALA A 27 -12.80 -20.27 -8.66
CA ALA A 27 -13.66 -19.57 -9.60
C ALA A 27 -13.31 -19.95 -11.04
N LYS A 28 -14.32 -19.88 -11.92
CA LYS A 28 -14.14 -20.08 -13.36
C LYS A 28 -13.66 -18.81 -14.09
N ALA A 29 -13.91 -17.65 -13.49
CA ALA A 29 -13.51 -16.36 -14.02
C ALA A 29 -13.43 -15.32 -12.89
N TRP A 30 -12.50 -14.38 -13.02
CA TRP A 30 -12.37 -13.18 -12.19
C TRP A 30 -12.64 -11.95 -13.07
N VAL A 31 -13.72 -11.24 -12.78
CA VAL A 31 -14.12 -10.03 -13.51
C VAL A 31 -13.63 -8.82 -12.74
N THR A 32 -12.73 -8.05 -13.35
CA THR A 32 -12.15 -6.88 -12.70
C THR A 32 -12.94 -5.62 -13.04
N SER A 33 -13.18 -4.78 -12.04
CA SER A 33 -13.95 -3.55 -12.22
C SER A 33 -13.24 -2.50 -13.08
N HIS A 34 -11.92 -2.61 -13.27
CA HIS A 34 -11.12 -1.64 -14.03
C HIS A 34 -9.98 -2.33 -14.83
N HIS A 35 -9.85 -1.93 -16.10
CA HIS A 35 -8.74 -2.14 -17.04
C HIS A 35 -8.26 -3.56 -17.37
N LYS A 36 -8.41 -4.55 -16.48
CA LYS A 36 -7.88 -5.90 -16.69
C LYS A 36 -8.91 -6.86 -17.30
N GLY A 37 -10.19 -6.46 -17.35
CA GLY A 37 -11.25 -7.22 -17.99
C GLY A 37 -11.57 -8.52 -17.23
N VAL A 38 -11.81 -9.59 -18.00
CA VAL A 38 -12.15 -10.92 -17.49
C VAL A 38 -10.92 -11.81 -17.57
N ILE A 39 -10.54 -12.41 -16.44
CA ILE A 39 -9.44 -13.38 -16.33
C ILE A 39 -10.06 -14.77 -16.14
N THR A 40 -9.72 -15.73 -16.98
CA THR A 40 -10.26 -17.11 -16.91
C THR A 40 -9.20 -18.14 -16.53
N ASP A 41 -7.91 -17.80 -16.67
CA ASP A 41 -6.80 -18.65 -16.25
C ASP A 41 -6.40 -18.35 -14.80
N ARG A 42 -6.34 -19.40 -13.97
CA ARG A 42 -6.09 -19.28 -12.53
C ARG A 42 -4.67 -18.84 -12.23
N GLU A 43 -3.67 -19.41 -12.90
CA GLU A 43 -2.27 -19.04 -12.65
C GLU A 43 -2.01 -17.59 -13.01
N THR A 44 -2.56 -17.12 -14.14
CA THR A 44 -2.52 -15.70 -14.54
C THR A 44 -3.16 -14.80 -13.47
N PHE A 45 -4.31 -15.18 -12.91
CA PHE A 45 -4.93 -14.44 -11.82
C PHE A 45 -4.01 -14.37 -10.58
N LEU A 46 -3.42 -15.51 -10.18
CA LEU A 46 -2.55 -15.58 -9.02
C LEU A 46 -1.24 -14.79 -9.21
N ASP A 47 -0.67 -14.79 -10.42
CA ASP A 47 0.49 -13.95 -10.78
C ASP A 47 0.16 -12.46 -10.65
N MET A 48 -0.98 -12.04 -11.19
CA MET A 48 -1.42 -10.66 -11.10
C MET A 48 -1.69 -10.22 -9.65
N LEU A 49 -2.22 -11.14 -8.83
CA LEU A 49 -2.47 -10.93 -7.41
C LEU A 49 -1.16 -10.82 -6.63
N ARG A 50 -0.18 -11.70 -6.88
CA ARG A 50 1.17 -11.63 -6.31
C ARG A 50 1.85 -10.31 -6.66
N ALA A 51 1.83 -9.93 -7.94
CA ALA A 51 2.45 -8.69 -8.41
C ALA A 51 1.82 -7.44 -7.76
N PHE A 52 0.52 -7.48 -7.47
CA PHE A 52 -0.15 -6.40 -6.77
C PHE A 52 0.18 -6.36 -5.28
N ALA A 53 0.17 -7.50 -4.59
CA ALA A 53 0.59 -7.59 -3.19
C ALA A 53 2.03 -7.10 -2.99
N ALA A 54 2.95 -7.49 -3.88
CA ALA A 54 4.34 -7.04 -3.84
C ALA A 54 4.48 -5.51 -3.92
N LYS A 55 3.58 -4.82 -4.62
CA LYS A 55 3.58 -3.34 -4.69
C LYS A 55 3.20 -2.66 -3.37
N ILE A 56 2.57 -3.37 -2.44
CA ILE A 56 2.31 -2.91 -1.09
C ILE A 56 3.61 -3.06 -0.28
N ASP A 57 4.25 -4.23 -0.36
CA ASP A 57 5.50 -4.52 0.36
C ASP A 57 6.66 -3.61 -0.07
N GLU A 58 6.80 -3.38 -1.39
CA GLU A 58 7.79 -2.44 -1.92
C GLU A 58 7.61 -1.02 -1.38
N ARG A 59 6.37 -0.58 -1.15
CA ARG A 59 6.07 0.75 -0.61
C ARG A 59 6.39 0.83 0.88
N GLU A 60 6.00 -0.19 1.63
CA GLU A 60 6.37 -0.30 3.04
C GLU A 60 7.89 -0.24 3.23
N ALA A 61 8.64 -1.01 2.44
CA ALA A 61 10.10 -1.00 2.46
C ALA A 61 10.68 0.38 2.09
N ALA A 62 10.08 1.09 1.14
CA ALA A 62 10.51 2.44 0.78
C ALA A 62 10.25 3.46 1.90
N ILE A 63 9.10 3.39 2.58
CA ILE A 63 8.78 4.25 3.73
C ILE A 63 9.74 3.95 4.89
N LEU A 64 9.93 2.68 5.24
CA LEU A 64 10.86 2.23 6.29
C LEU A 64 12.29 2.70 6.02
N LYS A 65 12.75 2.63 4.78
CA LYS A 65 14.06 3.13 4.39
C LYS A 65 14.19 4.62 4.70
N VAL A 66 13.20 5.42 4.32
CA VAL A 66 13.22 6.88 4.50
C VAL A 66 13.21 7.27 5.99
N ILE A 67 12.33 6.68 6.81
CA ILE A 67 12.29 6.97 8.25
C ILE A 67 13.48 6.38 9.03
N GLY A 68 14.12 5.35 8.46
CA GLY A 68 15.35 4.77 9.00
C GLY A 68 16.58 5.65 8.77
N GLU A 69 16.56 6.50 7.75
CA GLU A 69 17.60 7.50 7.51
C GLU A 69 17.48 8.66 8.50
N ASN A 70 16.28 9.19 8.73
CA ASN A 70 15.97 10.19 9.76
C ASN A 70 14.49 10.09 10.19
N PRO A 71 14.12 10.39 11.45
CA PRO A 71 12.72 10.52 11.84
C PRO A 71 11.99 11.59 11.01
N MET A 72 10.76 11.31 10.58
CA MET A 72 9.98 12.21 9.71
C MET A 72 8.53 12.32 10.13
N THR A 73 7.92 13.47 9.85
CA THR A 73 6.46 13.68 9.92
C THR A 73 5.75 13.07 8.72
N LEU A 74 4.43 12.91 8.81
CA LEU A 74 3.62 12.48 7.65
C LEU A 74 3.75 13.45 6.47
N ASP A 75 3.73 14.76 6.73
CA ASP A 75 3.83 15.78 5.69
C ASP A 75 5.16 15.70 4.94
N GLU A 76 6.26 15.46 5.65
CA GLU A 76 7.58 15.22 5.04
C GLU A 76 7.59 13.95 4.19
N LEU A 77 7.02 12.85 4.69
CA LEU A 77 6.91 11.59 3.96
C LEU A 77 6.12 11.74 2.65
N VAL A 78 5.04 12.51 2.65
CA VAL A 78 4.22 12.77 1.45
C VAL A 78 5.04 13.42 0.33
N THR A 79 6.06 14.23 0.68
CA THR A 79 6.94 14.86 -0.33
C THR A 79 7.82 13.86 -1.10
N HIS A 80 8.03 12.65 -0.56
CA HIS A 80 8.82 11.60 -1.20
C HIS A 80 8.09 10.90 -2.35
N ARG A 81 6.78 11.08 -2.48
CA ARG A 81 5.99 10.62 -3.65
C ARG A 81 6.14 9.10 -3.90
N PHE A 82 5.69 8.27 -2.95
CA PHE A 82 5.82 6.80 -2.99
C PHE A 82 4.80 6.11 -3.91
N VAL A 83 3.70 6.78 -4.26
CA VAL A 83 2.61 6.24 -5.07
C VAL A 83 2.68 6.78 -6.50
N TYR A 84 2.77 8.10 -6.65
CA TYR A 84 2.84 8.79 -7.94
C TYR A 84 4.22 9.36 -8.18
N PRO A 85 4.68 9.45 -9.43
CA PRO A 85 5.95 10.12 -9.72
C PRO A 85 5.85 11.63 -9.47
N THR A 86 6.98 12.28 -9.16
CA THR A 86 7.06 13.72 -8.83
C THR A 86 6.58 14.65 -9.94
N TRP A 87 6.62 14.22 -11.20
CA TRP A 87 6.11 14.99 -12.35
C TRP A 87 4.59 14.91 -12.51
N TYR A 88 3.92 14.01 -11.80
CA TYR A 88 2.47 13.85 -11.89
C TYR A 88 1.77 14.78 -10.90
N ASP A 89 0.96 15.70 -11.42
CA ASP A 89 0.24 16.71 -10.65
C ASP A 89 -1.28 16.58 -10.84
N GLY A 90 -1.81 15.41 -10.51
CA GLY A 90 -3.26 15.16 -10.49
C GLY A 90 -3.88 15.65 -9.18
N LEU A 91 -5.13 16.13 -9.23
CA LEU A 91 -5.89 16.65 -8.08
C LEU A 91 -5.98 15.69 -6.88
N TRP A 92 -5.83 14.38 -7.11
CA TRP A 92 -5.90 13.33 -6.10
C TRP A 92 -4.53 12.81 -5.66
N ALA A 93 -3.44 13.25 -6.31
CA ALA A 93 -2.12 12.67 -6.08
C ALA A 93 -1.67 12.80 -4.63
N GLU A 94 -1.80 13.99 -4.05
CA GLU A 94 -1.44 14.26 -2.66
C GLU A 94 -2.32 13.47 -1.68
N SER A 95 -3.64 13.50 -1.83
CA SER A 95 -4.56 12.73 -0.99
C SER A 95 -4.26 11.23 -1.04
N CYS A 96 -3.93 10.69 -2.22
CA CYS A 96 -3.53 9.30 -2.37
C CYS A 96 -2.23 8.96 -1.61
N GLU A 97 -1.24 9.85 -1.63
CA GLU A 97 -0.01 9.68 -0.83
C GLU A 97 -0.35 9.67 0.66
N ILE A 98 -1.11 10.67 1.14
CA ILE A 98 -1.51 10.79 2.55
C ILE A 98 -2.19 9.51 3.03
N TYR A 99 -3.24 9.04 2.33
CA TYR A 99 -3.97 7.84 2.75
C TYR A 99 -3.10 6.60 2.69
N THR A 100 -2.33 6.41 1.60
CA THR A 100 -1.48 5.23 1.44
C THR A 100 -0.43 5.16 2.54
N ILE A 101 0.33 6.24 2.76
CA ILE A 101 1.38 6.31 3.77
C ILE A 101 0.78 6.11 5.17
N THR A 102 -0.35 6.75 5.46
CA THR A 102 -1.03 6.61 6.76
C THR A 102 -1.39 5.16 7.06
N ARG A 103 -1.98 4.43 6.09
CA ARG A 103 -2.34 3.00 6.29
C ARG A 103 -1.12 2.11 6.52
N HIS A 104 0.00 2.42 5.87
CA HIS A 104 1.27 1.73 6.11
C HIS A 104 1.82 2.03 7.51
N LEU A 105 1.83 3.30 7.93
CA LEU A 105 2.29 3.71 9.26
C LEU A 105 1.42 3.08 10.36
N GLU A 106 0.10 3.02 10.21
CA GLU A 106 -0.79 2.35 11.16
C GLU A 106 -0.49 0.85 11.31
N GLU A 107 -0.24 0.15 10.19
CA GLU A 107 0.13 -1.26 10.23
C GLU A 107 1.47 -1.47 10.95
N MET A 108 2.45 -0.61 10.69
CA MET A 108 3.79 -0.66 11.29
C MET A 108 3.81 -0.24 12.78
N LEU A 109 2.99 0.74 13.16
CA LEU A 109 2.77 1.08 14.57
C LEU A 109 2.11 -0.09 15.31
N GLY A 110 1.11 -0.70 14.68
CA GLY A 110 0.39 -1.84 15.27
C GLY A 110 1.24 -3.09 15.44
N ASN A 111 2.24 -3.32 14.57
CA ASN A 111 3.16 -4.44 14.68
C ASN A 111 4.46 -4.12 15.44
N GLY A 112 4.66 -2.85 15.83
CA GLY A 112 5.80 -2.39 16.61
C GLY A 112 7.10 -2.20 15.82
N SER A 113 7.08 -2.17 14.49
CA SER A 113 8.27 -1.87 13.68
C SER A 113 8.58 -0.38 13.60
N VAL A 114 7.59 0.47 13.85
CA VAL A 114 7.69 1.93 13.88
C VAL A 114 7.16 2.46 15.20
N LEU A 115 7.76 3.54 15.69
CA LEU A 115 7.30 4.32 16.84
C LEU A 115 6.97 5.74 16.37
N GLU A 116 5.96 6.34 16.99
CA GLU A 116 5.58 7.75 16.78
C GLU A 116 5.78 8.53 18.08
N GLU A 117 6.49 9.65 18.00
CA GLU A 117 6.73 10.58 19.10
C GLU A 117 6.60 12.03 18.61
N ASN A 118 5.61 12.77 19.14
CA ASN A 118 5.38 14.19 18.81
C ASN A 118 5.20 14.47 17.29
N GLY A 119 4.54 13.57 16.58
CA GLY A 119 4.29 13.62 15.14
C GLY A 119 5.42 13.07 14.28
N LEU A 120 6.53 12.60 14.87
CA LEU A 120 7.67 12.04 14.15
C LEU A 120 7.65 10.51 14.19
N TYR A 121 7.71 9.88 13.02
CA TYR A 121 7.82 8.44 12.84
C TYR A 121 9.29 8.03 12.73
N ARG A 122 9.67 6.98 13.45
CA ARG A 122 11.03 6.40 13.43
C ARG A 122 10.96 4.89 13.56
N LEU A 123 12.02 4.19 13.17
CA LEU A 123 12.13 2.76 13.43
C LEU A 123 12.12 2.46 14.93
N ALA A 124 11.46 1.37 15.31
CA ALA A 124 11.65 0.76 16.62
C ALA A 124 13.05 0.12 16.66
N VAL A 125 13.86 0.50 17.65
CA VAL A 125 15.21 -0.04 17.89
C VAL A 125 15.14 -1.10 18.98
#